data_AF-A0A1J0GE12-F1
#
_entry.id   AF-A0A1J0GE12-F1
#
_cell.length_a   1.000
_cell.length_b   1.000
_cell.length_c   1.000
_cell.angle_alpha   90.00
_cell.angle_beta   90.00
_cell.angle_gamma   90.00
#
_symmetry.space_group_name_H-M   'P 1'
#
loop_
_entity.id
_entity.type
_entity.pdbx_description
1 polymer ?
#
loop_
_entity_poly.entity_id
_entity_poly.type
_entity_poly.pdbx_seq_one_letter_code
_entity_poly.pdbx_strand_id
1 'polypeptide(L)'
;MTGRIRNEFGSNWWSKKWNNAISSFTESSTIDSGRECAREGNVLNLDFCIGEINARVQGSSEDSYKVNIKISAFTEDQWKKIMNVMVKKAIFCAKLLNGEMPENIEEAFKEGGVTLFPKKQIHLVSECSCSDVANPCKHIAAVHYMLGIEFDKDPFVILKLRGMDKENFLKALRTLRSGNEGEQVNRKAKIHRRSRKTIEDLKREFENFDRIDEDVLNMTFSYITPEVEHEVITTLGIPKFCMSDDEFKCKMTVAYTSTEEETRKYLSRK
;
A
#
# COMPACT_ATOMS: atom_id res chain seq x y z
N MET A 1 -17.13 -20.34 22.61
CA MET A 1 -16.14 -19.31 22.98
C MET A 1 -14.93 -19.37 22.03
N THR A 2 -15.05 -18.98 20.76
CA THR A 2 -14.00 -19.17 19.73
C THR A 2 -13.48 -17.86 19.10
N GLY A 3 -13.93 -16.71 19.60
CA GLY A 3 -13.67 -15.40 18.98
C GLY A 3 -12.36 -14.71 19.40
N ARG A 4 -11.89 -14.88 20.65
CA ARG A 4 -10.72 -14.12 21.14
C ARG A 4 -9.37 -14.70 20.69
N ILE A 5 -9.29 -16.01 20.47
CA ILE A 5 -8.03 -16.72 20.17
C ILE A 5 -7.59 -16.53 18.69
N ARG A 6 -8.51 -16.13 17.79
CA ARG A 6 -8.22 -15.90 16.36
C ARG A 6 -7.43 -14.62 16.06
N ASN A 7 -7.35 -13.68 17.00
CA ASN A 7 -6.77 -12.35 16.79
C ASN A 7 -5.37 -12.18 17.42
N GLU A 8 -4.84 -13.18 18.12
CA GLU A 8 -3.58 -13.05 18.87
C GLU A 8 -2.35 -13.04 17.94
N PHE A 9 -2.39 -13.85 16.88
CA PHE A 9 -1.29 -14.01 15.92
C PHE A 9 -1.53 -13.25 14.61
N GLY A 10 -2.11 -12.07 14.75
CA GLY A 10 -2.45 -11.17 13.64
C GLY A 10 -3.88 -10.64 13.72
N SER A 11 -4.02 -9.32 13.65
CA SER A 11 -5.28 -8.59 13.73
C SER A 11 -5.90 -8.35 12.36
N ASN A 12 -5.11 -8.23 11.29
CA ASN A 12 -5.61 -7.90 9.96
C ASN A 12 -6.15 -9.11 9.20
N TRP A 13 -6.93 -8.84 8.14
CA TRP A 13 -7.60 -9.87 7.36
C TRP A 13 -6.61 -10.85 6.68
N TRP A 14 -5.44 -10.37 6.26
CA TRP A 14 -4.45 -11.18 5.53
C TRP A 14 -3.72 -12.16 6.44
N SER A 15 -3.38 -11.75 7.65
CA SER A 15 -2.76 -12.60 8.66
C SER A 15 -3.73 -13.64 9.18
N LYS A 16 -5.00 -13.26 9.38
CA LYS A 16 -6.08 -14.22 9.64
C LYS A 16 -6.23 -15.23 8.51
N LYS A 17 -6.13 -14.77 7.25
CA LYS A 17 -6.23 -15.66 6.09
C LYS A 17 -5.08 -16.66 6.03
N TRP A 18 -3.85 -16.22 6.33
CA TRP A 18 -2.71 -17.11 6.48
C TRP A 18 -2.94 -18.14 7.60
N ASN A 19 -3.27 -17.69 8.81
CA ASN A 19 -3.50 -18.57 9.95
C ASN A 19 -4.63 -19.58 9.68
N ASN A 20 -5.70 -19.14 9.02
CA ASN A 20 -6.80 -20.01 8.60
C ASN A 20 -6.34 -21.06 7.59
N ALA A 21 -5.51 -20.67 6.61
CA ALA A 21 -4.95 -21.59 5.63
C ALA A 21 -4.15 -22.69 6.34
N ILE A 22 -3.22 -22.34 7.23
CA ILE A 22 -2.42 -23.33 7.98
C ILE A 22 -3.29 -24.24 8.84
N SER A 23 -4.27 -23.66 9.55
CA SER A 23 -5.17 -24.44 10.40
C SER A 23 -6.04 -25.43 9.62
N SER A 24 -6.26 -25.21 8.33
CA SER A 24 -7.12 -26.08 7.50
C SER A 24 -6.49 -27.45 7.18
N PHE A 25 -5.17 -27.57 7.29
CA PHE A 25 -4.44 -28.81 7.01
C PHE A 25 -3.54 -29.26 8.17
N THR A 26 -3.79 -28.74 9.38
CA THR A 26 -3.06 -29.10 10.60
C THR A 26 -4.03 -29.65 11.64
N GLU A 27 -3.62 -30.66 12.40
CA GLU A 27 -4.42 -31.21 13.50
C GLU A 27 -4.61 -30.19 14.64
N SER A 28 -5.76 -30.25 15.33
CA SER A 28 -6.13 -29.28 16.37
C SER A 28 -5.19 -29.28 17.57
N SER A 29 -4.70 -30.44 17.99
CA SER A 29 -3.73 -30.58 19.10
C SER A 29 -2.41 -29.88 18.79
N THR A 30 -1.87 -30.08 17.60
CA THR A 30 -0.66 -29.41 17.10
C THR A 30 -0.84 -27.90 17.02
N ILE A 31 -2.02 -27.45 16.58
CA ILE A 31 -2.38 -26.04 16.55
C ILE A 31 -2.28 -25.43 17.95
N ASP A 32 -2.87 -26.06 18.97
CA ASP A 32 -2.92 -25.50 20.32
C ASP A 32 -1.52 -25.48 20.96
N SER A 33 -0.75 -26.57 20.86
CA SER A 33 0.62 -26.61 21.36
C SER A 33 1.55 -25.63 20.62
N GLY A 34 1.34 -25.43 19.31
CA GLY A 34 2.09 -24.44 18.53
C GLY A 34 1.78 -23.00 18.94
N ARG A 35 0.52 -22.69 19.25
CA ARG A 35 0.13 -21.37 19.79
C ARG A 35 0.76 -21.10 21.13
N GLU A 36 0.71 -22.07 22.04
CA GLU A 36 1.32 -21.93 23.36
C GLU A 36 2.83 -21.71 23.25
N CYS A 37 3.52 -22.49 22.40
CA CYS A 37 4.94 -22.32 22.14
C CYS A 37 5.27 -20.91 21.59
N ALA A 38 4.47 -20.38 20.66
CA ALA A 38 4.66 -19.02 20.15
C ALA A 38 4.39 -17.95 21.22
N ARG A 39 3.34 -18.12 22.04
CA ARG A 39 2.95 -17.20 23.11
C ARG A 39 4.00 -17.09 24.22
N GLU A 40 4.66 -18.20 24.55
CA GLU A 40 5.74 -18.24 25.52
C GLU A 40 7.03 -17.56 25.02
N GLY A 41 7.08 -17.11 23.77
CA GLY A 41 8.25 -16.46 23.20
C GLY A 41 9.37 -17.44 22.83
N ASN A 42 9.03 -18.73 22.64
CA ASN A 42 10.02 -19.75 22.29
C ASN A 42 10.55 -19.61 20.86
N VAL A 43 9.90 -18.85 19.97
CA VAL A 43 10.44 -18.54 18.64
C VAL A 43 11.48 -17.43 18.79
N LEU A 44 12.75 -17.81 18.75
CA LEU A 44 13.88 -16.93 19.06
C LEU A 44 14.22 -15.98 17.92
N ASN A 45 14.10 -16.44 16.68
CA ASN A 45 14.31 -15.61 15.49
C ASN A 45 13.48 -16.09 14.29
N LEU A 46 13.33 -15.19 13.32
CA LEU A 46 12.75 -15.45 12.01
C LEU A 46 13.59 -14.73 10.95
N ASP A 47 14.20 -15.50 10.08
CA ASP A 47 15.00 -15.02 8.96
C ASP A 47 14.26 -15.31 7.64
N PHE A 48 13.99 -14.25 6.88
CA PHE A 48 13.21 -14.31 5.66
C PHE A 48 14.12 -14.30 4.42
N CYS A 49 14.14 -15.40 3.70
CA CYS A 49 14.76 -15.53 2.39
C CYS A 49 13.69 -15.60 1.29
N ILE A 50 14.10 -15.48 0.03
CA ILE A 50 13.18 -15.68 -1.08
C ILE A 50 12.76 -17.15 -1.11
N GLY A 51 11.46 -17.42 -1.01
CA GLY A 51 10.93 -18.79 -1.04
C GLY A 51 11.20 -19.62 0.22
N GLU A 52 11.79 -19.04 1.27
CA GLU A 52 12.25 -19.80 2.42
C GLU A 52 12.25 -18.96 3.70
N ILE A 53 11.94 -19.62 4.82
CA ILE A 53 11.98 -19.08 6.17
C ILE A 53 12.89 -19.97 6.99
N ASN A 54 13.85 -19.36 7.67
CA ASN A 54 14.69 -20.03 8.66
C ASN A 54 14.37 -19.49 10.04
N ALA A 55 14.25 -20.38 11.02
CA ALA A 55 13.90 -20.00 12.38
C ALA A 55 14.60 -20.90 13.42
N ARG A 56 14.82 -20.34 14.61
CA ARG A 56 15.31 -21.02 15.80
C ARG A 56 14.19 -21.02 16.82
N VAL A 57 13.84 -22.20 17.32
CA VAL A 57 12.74 -22.36 18.29
C VAL A 57 13.27 -23.07 19.52
N GLN A 58 13.17 -22.44 20.67
CA GLN A 58 13.46 -23.05 21.96
C GLN A 58 12.45 -24.17 22.24
N GLY A 59 12.94 -25.28 22.78
CA GLY A 59 12.06 -26.34 23.25
C GLY A 59 12.72 -27.08 24.40
N SER A 60 12.50 -28.40 24.45
CA SER A 60 12.93 -29.23 25.58
C SER A 60 14.44 -29.54 25.58
N SER A 61 15.13 -29.36 24.45
CA SER A 61 16.59 -29.52 24.38
C SER A 61 17.31 -28.27 24.88
N GLU A 62 18.54 -28.44 25.39
CA GLU A 62 19.42 -27.32 25.73
C GLU A 62 19.69 -26.43 24.51
N ASP A 63 19.82 -27.05 23.33
CA ASP A 63 19.94 -26.34 22.06
C ASP A 63 18.55 -26.06 21.45
N SER A 64 18.40 -24.86 20.89
CA SER A 64 17.21 -24.50 20.10
C SER A 64 17.10 -25.33 18.82
N TYR A 65 15.89 -25.75 18.45
CA TYR A 65 15.61 -26.46 17.20
C TYR A 65 15.69 -25.54 15.98
N LYS A 66 16.17 -26.09 14.87
CA LYS A 66 16.18 -25.41 13.57
C LYS A 66 14.89 -25.75 12.83
N VAL A 67 14.14 -24.74 12.44
CA VAL A 67 12.95 -24.86 11.60
C VAL A 67 13.23 -24.20 10.25
N ASN A 68 12.92 -24.92 9.19
CA ASN A 68 13.01 -24.44 7.82
C ASN A 68 11.64 -24.63 7.14
N ILE A 69 11.12 -23.57 6.54
CA ILE A 69 9.84 -23.62 5.80
C ILE A 69 10.09 -23.05 4.41
N LYS A 70 9.95 -23.90 3.40
CA LYS A 70 10.02 -23.53 1.99
C LYS A 70 8.62 -23.32 1.45
N ILE A 71 8.47 -22.26 0.67
CA ILE A 71 7.24 -21.90 -0.01
C ILE A 71 7.55 -21.69 -1.49
N SER A 72 6.68 -22.20 -2.37
CA SER A 72 6.89 -22.06 -3.81
C SER A 72 6.89 -20.58 -4.21
N ALA A 73 8.07 -20.08 -4.59
CA ALA A 73 8.23 -18.78 -5.22
C ALA A 73 7.59 -18.79 -6.62
N PHE A 74 7.09 -17.64 -7.06
CA PHE A 74 6.54 -17.49 -8.40
C PHE A 74 7.65 -17.26 -9.41
N THR A 75 7.41 -17.71 -10.63
CA THR A 75 8.29 -17.47 -11.77
C THR A 75 8.29 -15.98 -12.16
N GLU A 76 9.33 -15.54 -12.87
CA GLU A 76 9.41 -14.17 -13.37
C GLU A 76 8.20 -13.80 -14.24
N ASP A 77 7.71 -14.73 -15.07
CA ASP A 77 6.57 -14.46 -15.97
C ASP A 77 5.24 -14.32 -15.22
N GLN A 78 5.05 -15.08 -14.13
CA GLN A 78 3.93 -14.87 -13.22
C GLN A 78 4.02 -13.49 -12.57
N TRP A 79 5.19 -13.10 -12.08
CA TRP A 79 5.40 -11.76 -11.51
C TRP A 79 5.17 -10.65 -12.53
N LYS A 80 5.66 -10.77 -13.77
CA LYS A 80 5.37 -9.80 -14.85
C LYS A 80 3.86 -9.61 -15.04
N LYS A 81 3.08 -10.69 -15.08
CA LYS A 81 1.61 -10.62 -15.20
C LYS A 81 0.98 -9.90 -14.01
N ILE A 82 1.36 -10.29 -12.78
CA ILE A 82 0.85 -9.68 -11.54
C ILE A 82 1.16 -8.16 -11.53
N MET A 83 2.40 -7.78 -11.83
CA MET A 83 2.83 -6.38 -11.82
C MET A 83 2.08 -5.54 -12.86
N ASN A 84 1.81 -6.09 -14.05
CA ASN A 84 1.00 -5.41 -15.06
C ASN A 84 -0.43 -5.09 -14.59
N VAL A 85 -0.98 -5.90 -13.68
CA VAL A 85 -2.30 -5.64 -13.05
C VAL A 85 -2.16 -4.62 -11.92
N MET A 86 -1.16 -4.79 -11.06
CA MET A 86 -0.94 -3.90 -9.91
C MET A 86 -0.65 -2.46 -10.34
N VAL A 87 0.11 -2.25 -11.42
CA VAL A 87 0.42 -0.90 -11.94
C VAL A 87 -0.82 -0.19 -12.48
N LYS A 88 -1.81 -0.93 -13.01
CA LYS A 88 -3.08 -0.34 -13.46
C LYS A 88 -3.96 0.14 -12.30
N LYS A 89 -3.74 -0.39 -11.09
CA LYS A 89 -4.51 -0.08 -9.88
C LYS A 89 -3.61 0.65 -8.88
N ALA A 90 -3.47 1.97 -9.02
CA ALA A 90 -2.62 2.81 -8.15
C ALA A 90 -2.88 2.60 -6.64
N ILE A 91 -4.13 2.30 -6.27
CA ILE A 91 -4.55 1.99 -4.90
C ILE A 91 -3.81 0.79 -4.28
N PHE A 92 -3.47 -0.24 -5.08
CA PHE A 92 -2.75 -1.41 -4.57
C PHE A 92 -1.34 -1.04 -4.13
N CYS A 93 -0.64 -0.27 -4.95
CA CYS A 93 0.72 0.17 -4.65
C CYS A 93 0.75 1.10 -3.44
N ALA A 94 -0.18 2.04 -3.35
CA ALA A 94 -0.27 2.99 -2.23
C ALA A 94 -0.51 2.28 -0.90
N LYS A 95 -1.46 1.33 -0.85
CA LYS A 95 -1.74 0.56 0.36
C LYS A 95 -0.56 -0.31 0.80
N LEU A 96 0.07 -1.05 -0.12
CA LEU A 96 1.25 -1.87 0.20
C LEU A 96 2.40 -1.02 0.75
N LEU A 97 2.63 0.16 0.17
CA LEU A 97 3.65 1.09 0.65
C LEU A 97 3.37 1.62 2.06
N ASN A 98 2.10 1.74 2.44
CA ASN A 98 1.67 2.09 3.79
C ASN A 98 1.69 0.90 4.76
N GLY A 99 2.15 -0.27 4.34
CA GLY A 99 2.13 -1.48 5.18
C GLY A 99 0.77 -2.17 5.23
N GLU A 100 -0.17 -1.81 4.37
CA GLU A 100 -1.52 -2.38 4.34
C GLU A 100 -1.70 -3.33 3.15
N MET A 101 -2.25 -4.53 3.38
CA MET A 101 -2.63 -5.44 2.30
C MET A 101 -3.98 -5.02 1.68
N PRO A 102 -4.05 -4.69 0.39
CA PRO A 102 -5.31 -4.37 -0.29
C PRO A 102 -6.25 -5.59 -0.32
N GLU A 103 -7.52 -5.42 0.07
CA GLU A 103 -8.50 -6.53 0.15
C GLU A 103 -8.65 -7.29 -1.18
N ASN A 104 -8.60 -6.58 -2.30
CA ASN A 104 -8.74 -7.17 -3.64
C ASN A 104 -7.40 -7.56 -4.29
N ILE A 105 -6.30 -7.59 -3.53
CA ILE A 105 -4.97 -7.90 -4.08
C ILE A 105 -4.91 -9.28 -4.73
N GLU A 106 -5.65 -10.26 -4.19
CA GLU A 106 -5.68 -11.61 -4.74
C GLU A 106 -6.22 -11.68 -6.17
N GLU A 107 -7.00 -10.70 -6.63
CA GLU A 107 -7.41 -10.61 -8.03
C GLU A 107 -6.20 -10.49 -8.96
N ALA A 108 -5.20 -9.68 -8.60
CA ALA A 108 -3.98 -9.53 -9.37
C ALA A 108 -3.17 -10.83 -9.45
N PHE A 109 -3.14 -11.60 -8.35
CA PHE A 109 -2.49 -12.91 -8.33
C PHE A 109 -3.26 -13.95 -9.16
N LYS A 110 -4.60 -13.94 -9.10
CA LYS A 110 -5.46 -14.81 -9.91
C LYS A 110 -5.28 -14.55 -11.41
N GLU A 111 -5.17 -13.29 -11.84
CA GLU A 111 -4.84 -12.95 -13.24
C GLU A 111 -3.45 -13.48 -13.66
N GLY A 112 -2.52 -13.56 -12.72
CA GLY A 112 -1.21 -14.23 -12.90
C GLY A 112 -1.26 -15.76 -12.90
N GLY A 113 -2.43 -16.37 -12.65
CA GLY A 113 -2.62 -17.82 -12.55
C GLY A 113 -2.12 -18.44 -11.25
N VAL A 114 -1.90 -17.62 -10.21
CA VAL A 114 -1.34 -18.06 -8.92
C VAL A 114 -2.18 -17.57 -7.74
N THR A 115 -1.89 -18.07 -6.55
CA THR A 115 -2.56 -17.67 -5.31
C THR A 115 -1.53 -17.16 -4.31
N LEU A 116 -1.71 -15.93 -3.82
CA LEU A 116 -0.80 -15.31 -2.86
C LEU A 116 -0.66 -16.17 -1.59
N PHE A 117 -1.79 -16.54 -0.98
CA PHE A 117 -1.81 -17.40 0.19
C PHE A 117 -1.82 -18.88 -0.23
N PRO A 118 -1.12 -19.76 0.51
CA PRO A 118 -1.14 -21.20 0.25
C PRO A 118 -2.56 -21.73 0.49
N LYS A 119 -3.05 -22.58 -0.42
CA LYS A 119 -4.37 -23.23 -0.30
C LYS A 119 -4.31 -24.67 0.19
N LYS A 120 -3.14 -25.29 0.07
CA LYS A 120 -2.89 -26.71 0.34
C LYS A 120 -1.51 -26.85 0.95
N GLN A 121 -1.35 -27.88 1.77
CA GLN A 121 -0.07 -28.22 2.39
C GLN A 121 1.06 -28.38 1.36
N ILE A 122 0.79 -28.93 0.17
CA ILE A 122 1.81 -29.13 -0.87
C ILE A 122 2.55 -27.86 -1.33
N HIS A 123 2.01 -26.67 -1.04
CA HIS A 123 2.67 -25.40 -1.34
C HIS A 123 3.70 -24.98 -0.28
N LEU A 124 3.81 -25.75 0.80
CA LEU A 124 4.67 -25.51 1.95
C LEU A 124 5.42 -26.82 2.26
N VAL A 125 6.74 -26.76 2.23
CA VAL A 125 7.60 -27.86 2.68
C VAL A 125 8.27 -27.42 3.95
N SER A 126 7.94 -28.05 5.07
CA SER A 126 8.49 -27.71 6.37
C SER A 126 9.33 -28.84 6.95
N GLU A 127 10.46 -28.46 7.53
CA GLU A 127 11.42 -29.33 8.19
C GLU A 127 11.74 -28.75 9.56
N CYS A 128 11.90 -29.63 10.55
CA CYS A 128 12.31 -29.26 11.90
C CYS A 128 13.30 -30.29 12.44
N SER A 129 14.33 -29.83 13.14
CA SER A 129 15.33 -30.70 13.74
C SER A 129 14.88 -31.40 15.03
N CYS A 130 13.59 -31.34 15.38
CA CYS A 130 13.06 -32.02 16.55
C CYS A 130 12.80 -33.51 16.29
N SER A 131 12.70 -34.31 17.35
CA SER A 131 12.43 -35.75 17.27
C SER A 131 10.96 -36.10 16.98
N ASP A 132 10.09 -35.11 16.84
CA ASP A 132 8.68 -35.31 16.52
C ASP A 132 8.50 -35.69 15.04
N VAL A 133 7.71 -36.72 14.78
CA VAL A 133 7.39 -37.21 13.43
C VAL A 133 6.24 -36.44 12.78
N ALA A 134 5.47 -35.68 13.56
CA ALA A 134 4.38 -34.86 13.03
C ALA A 134 4.92 -33.73 12.14
N ASN A 135 4.26 -33.49 11.00
CA ASN A 135 4.58 -32.38 10.11
C ASN A 135 3.30 -31.66 9.63
N PRO A 136 3.02 -30.45 10.13
CA PRO A 136 3.85 -29.64 11.03
C PRO A 136 3.90 -30.19 12.46
N CYS A 137 5.07 -30.08 13.13
CA CYS A 137 5.19 -30.29 14.58
C CYS A 137 4.86 -28.99 15.35
N LYS A 138 4.86 -29.04 16.69
CA LYS A 138 4.57 -27.85 17.53
C LYS A 138 5.47 -26.64 17.20
N HIS A 139 6.75 -26.85 16.89
CA HIS A 139 7.68 -25.78 16.57
C HIS A 139 7.39 -25.16 15.19
N ILE A 140 7.06 -25.97 14.20
CA ILE A 140 6.67 -25.49 12.86
C ILE A 140 5.36 -24.71 12.96
N ALA A 141 4.39 -25.20 13.74
CA ALA A 141 3.14 -24.49 13.97
C ALA A 141 3.37 -23.13 14.66
N ALA A 142 4.26 -23.07 15.66
CA ALA A 142 4.65 -21.82 16.32
C ALA A 142 5.23 -20.80 15.33
N VAL A 143 6.12 -21.22 14.44
CA VAL A 143 6.68 -20.37 13.38
C VAL A 143 5.56 -19.84 12.47
N HIS A 144 4.62 -20.68 12.04
CA HIS A 144 3.50 -20.22 11.20
C HIS A 144 2.64 -19.14 11.84
N TYR A 145 2.44 -19.21 13.16
CA TYR A 145 1.71 -18.17 13.90
C TYR A 145 2.51 -16.87 13.99
N MET A 146 3.81 -16.95 14.26
CA MET A 146 4.67 -15.77 14.25
C MET A 146 4.75 -15.10 12.87
N LEU A 147 4.68 -15.88 11.78
CA LEU A 147 4.57 -15.32 10.42
C LEU A 147 3.33 -14.44 10.25
N GLY A 148 2.19 -14.82 10.84
CA GLY A 148 0.98 -14.00 10.82
C GLY A 148 1.22 -12.62 11.44
N ILE A 149 1.96 -12.54 12.54
CA ILE A 149 2.35 -11.27 13.16
C ILE A 149 3.31 -10.49 12.26
N GLU A 150 4.29 -11.15 11.65
CA GLU A 150 5.24 -10.48 10.75
C GLU A 150 4.58 -9.95 9.47
N PHE A 151 3.57 -10.63 8.93
CA PHE A 151 2.80 -10.11 7.80
C PHE A 151 1.96 -8.88 8.17
N ASP A 152 1.48 -8.77 9.40
CA ASP A 152 0.80 -7.57 9.89
C ASP A 152 1.74 -6.38 10.02
N LYS A 153 3.00 -6.62 10.39
CA LYS A 153 4.03 -5.57 10.46
C LYS A 153 4.48 -5.13 9.08
N ASP A 154 4.70 -6.09 8.18
CA ASP A 154 5.16 -5.80 6.82
C ASP A 154 4.54 -6.77 5.78
N PRO A 155 3.59 -6.31 4.94
CA PRO A 155 2.98 -7.12 3.89
C PRO A 155 3.98 -7.51 2.78
N PHE A 156 5.15 -6.87 2.69
CA PHE A 156 6.18 -7.29 1.73
C PHE A 156 6.84 -8.61 2.12
N VAL A 157 6.73 -9.06 3.37
CA VAL A 157 7.30 -10.35 3.80
C VAL A 157 6.65 -11.49 3.00
N ILE A 158 5.33 -11.53 2.85
CA ILE A 158 4.67 -12.58 2.04
C ILE A 158 5.02 -12.46 0.55
N LEU A 159 5.26 -11.25 0.04
CA LEU A 159 5.70 -11.05 -1.35
C LEU A 159 7.13 -11.56 -1.55
N LYS A 160 8.02 -11.30 -0.59
CA LYS A 160 9.40 -11.80 -0.57
C LYS A 160 9.44 -13.32 -0.59
N LEU A 161 8.62 -13.94 0.26
CA LEU A 161 8.41 -15.38 0.27
C LEU A 161 7.92 -15.91 -1.09
N ARG A 162 7.14 -15.12 -1.83
CA ARG A 162 6.69 -15.46 -3.19
C ARG A 162 7.67 -15.08 -4.30
N GLY A 163 8.89 -14.65 -4.00
CA GLY A 163 9.89 -14.35 -5.03
C GLY A 163 10.12 -12.88 -5.34
N MET A 164 9.48 -11.96 -4.62
CA MET A 164 9.59 -10.52 -4.89
C MET A 164 9.83 -9.74 -3.61
N ASP A 165 11.08 -9.33 -3.40
CA ASP A 165 11.39 -8.39 -2.32
C ASP A 165 10.84 -6.98 -2.61
N LYS A 166 10.84 -6.14 -1.57
CA LYS A 166 10.33 -4.77 -1.61
C LYS A 166 11.07 -3.90 -2.62
N GLU A 167 12.39 -4.02 -2.72
CA GLU A 167 13.20 -3.17 -3.59
C GLU A 167 12.94 -3.47 -5.06
N ASN A 168 12.93 -4.76 -5.42
CA ASN A 168 12.62 -5.26 -6.75
C ASN A 168 11.17 -4.95 -7.12
N PHE A 169 10.22 -5.07 -6.19
CA PHE A 169 8.83 -4.66 -6.41
C PHE A 169 8.74 -3.18 -6.79
N LEU A 170 9.39 -2.30 -6.00
CA LEU A 170 9.37 -0.85 -6.25
C LEU A 170 10.10 -0.47 -7.54
N LYS A 171 11.20 -1.15 -7.84
CA LYS A 171 11.93 -0.97 -9.11
C LYS A 171 11.05 -1.33 -10.29
N ALA A 172 10.41 -2.51 -10.25
CA ALA A 172 9.49 -2.96 -11.30
C ALA A 172 8.29 -1.99 -11.47
N LEU A 173 7.73 -1.47 -10.37
CA LEU A 173 6.67 -0.46 -10.44
C LEU A 173 7.13 0.81 -11.16
N ARG A 174 8.32 1.34 -10.84
CA ARG A 174 8.86 2.55 -11.47
C ARG A 174 9.06 2.33 -12.97
N THR A 175 9.72 1.23 -13.35
CA THR A 175 9.97 0.90 -14.76
C THR A 175 8.67 0.79 -15.56
N LEU A 176 7.65 0.12 -15.02
CA LEU A 176 6.37 -0.05 -15.70
C LEU A 176 5.58 1.26 -15.81
N ARG A 177 5.64 2.16 -14.82
CA ARG A 177 4.97 3.47 -14.89
C ARG A 177 5.62 4.39 -15.91
N SER A 178 6.95 4.46 -15.95
CA SER A 178 7.67 5.26 -16.94
C SER A 178 7.42 4.77 -18.38
N GLY A 179 7.28 3.45 -18.59
CA GLY A 179 6.90 2.89 -19.90
C GLY A 179 5.46 3.21 -20.29
N ASN A 180 4.52 3.15 -19.34
CA ASN A 180 3.09 3.37 -19.59
C ASN A 180 2.76 4.86 -19.82
N GLU A 181 3.46 5.77 -19.14
CA GLU A 181 3.37 7.22 -19.40
C GLU A 181 3.78 7.56 -20.84
N GLY A 182 4.87 6.97 -21.34
CA GLY A 182 5.31 7.14 -22.72
C GLY A 182 4.30 6.63 -23.77
N GLU A 183 3.55 5.57 -23.43
CA GLU A 183 2.56 4.99 -24.33
C GLU A 183 1.20 5.73 -24.28
N GLN A 184 0.78 6.23 -23.12
CA GLN A 184 -0.39 7.10 -22.99
C GLN A 184 -0.16 8.47 -23.65
N VAL A 185 1.03 9.06 -23.50
CA VAL A 185 1.40 10.30 -24.20
C VAL A 185 1.40 10.07 -25.71
N ASN A 186 1.94 8.95 -26.21
CA ASN A 186 1.90 8.64 -27.65
C ASN A 186 0.49 8.39 -28.19
N ARG A 187 -0.41 7.76 -27.41
CA ARG A 187 -1.82 7.57 -27.81
C ARG A 187 -2.58 8.89 -27.82
N LYS A 188 -2.44 9.73 -26.80
CA LYS A 188 -3.03 11.08 -26.77
C LYS A 188 -2.46 11.96 -27.88
N ALA A 189 -1.16 11.90 -28.15
CA ALA A 189 -0.51 12.59 -29.25
C ALA A 189 -1.03 12.12 -30.62
N LYS A 190 -1.27 10.81 -30.82
CA LYS A 190 -1.90 10.29 -32.07
C LYS A 190 -3.34 10.76 -32.25
N ILE A 191 -4.12 10.86 -31.17
CA ILE A 191 -5.50 11.38 -31.21
C ILE A 191 -5.49 12.88 -31.54
N HIS A 192 -4.59 13.65 -30.93
CA HIS A 192 -4.47 15.09 -31.19
C HIS A 192 -3.87 15.43 -32.57
N ARG A 193 -3.08 14.52 -33.16
CA ARG A 193 -2.51 14.69 -34.50
C ARG A 193 -3.56 14.64 -35.62
N ARG A 194 -4.79 14.18 -35.35
CA ARG A 194 -5.93 14.24 -36.29
C ARG A 194 -6.66 15.59 -36.28
N SER A 195 -6.56 16.39 -35.22
CA SER A 195 -7.05 17.77 -35.20
C SER A 195 -5.89 18.73 -35.49
N ARG A 196 -5.30 18.64 -36.68
CA ARG A 196 -4.19 19.52 -37.06
C ARG A 196 -4.75 20.88 -37.52
N LYS A 197 -5.45 21.57 -36.63
CA LYS A 197 -5.78 22.98 -36.83
C LYS A 197 -4.46 23.74 -36.87
N THR A 198 -4.26 24.50 -37.93
CA THR A 198 -3.12 25.39 -38.09
C THR A 198 -3.23 26.57 -37.13
N ILE A 199 -2.15 27.34 -36.98
CA ILE A 199 -2.18 28.57 -36.19
C ILE A 199 -3.21 29.54 -36.78
N GLU A 200 -3.36 29.54 -38.10
CA GLU A 200 -4.38 30.31 -38.82
C GLU A 200 -5.81 29.84 -38.50
N ASP A 201 -6.05 28.53 -38.37
CA ASP A 201 -7.37 27.99 -37.99
C ASP A 201 -7.74 28.38 -36.56
N LEU A 202 -6.79 28.35 -35.63
CA LEU A 202 -7.00 28.75 -34.24
C LEU A 202 -7.23 30.27 -34.10
N LYS A 203 -6.50 31.08 -34.87
CA LYS A 203 -6.73 32.54 -34.91
C LYS A 203 -8.12 32.87 -35.43
N ARG A 204 -8.56 32.19 -36.50
CA ARG A 204 -9.89 32.40 -37.09
C ARG A 204 -11.02 31.98 -36.13
N GLU A 205 -10.83 30.96 -35.30
CA GLU A 205 -11.81 30.61 -34.27
C GLU A 205 -11.83 31.59 -33.11
N PHE A 206 -10.66 32.10 -32.70
CA PHE A 206 -10.56 33.11 -31.66
C PHE A 206 -11.15 34.46 -32.09
N GLU A 207 -10.93 34.88 -33.33
CA GLU A 207 -11.54 36.10 -33.89
C GLU A 207 -13.05 35.96 -34.11
N ASN A 208 -13.55 34.74 -34.31
CA ASN A 208 -15.00 34.46 -34.38
C ASN A 208 -15.62 34.15 -32.99
N PHE A 209 -14.86 34.26 -31.90
CA PHE A 209 -15.30 34.01 -30.53
C PHE A 209 -16.01 35.22 -29.89
N ASP A 210 -16.48 36.17 -30.71
CA ASP A 210 -17.24 37.35 -30.23
C ASP A 210 -18.69 37.02 -29.79
N ARG A 211 -19.02 35.74 -29.62
CA ARG A 211 -20.23 35.32 -28.92
C ARG A 211 -19.83 34.85 -27.53
N ILE A 212 -19.65 35.81 -26.63
CA ILE A 212 -19.85 35.52 -25.20
C ILE A 212 -21.28 34.98 -25.10
N ASP A 213 -21.42 33.70 -24.77
CA ASP A 213 -22.74 33.07 -24.61
C ASP A 213 -23.53 33.91 -23.60
N GLU A 214 -24.74 34.35 -23.96
CA GLU A 214 -25.62 35.11 -23.05
C GLU A 214 -25.86 34.31 -21.75
N ASP A 215 -25.79 32.98 -21.84
CA ASP A 215 -25.85 32.04 -20.71
C ASP A 215 -24.67 32.18 -19.73
N VAL A 216 -23.47 32.52 -20.21
CA VAL A 216 -22.29 32.77 -19.37
C VAL A 216 -22.39 34.13 -18.68
N LEU A 217 -22.95 35.14 -19.35
CA LEU A 217 -23.20 36.46 -18.77
C LEU A 217 -24.35 36.45 -17.75
N ASN A 218 -25.35 35.60 -17.96
CA ASN A 218 -26.48 35.40 -17.03
C ASN A 218 -26.17 34.39 -15.91
N MET A 219 -24.95 33.88 -15.84
CA MET A 219 -24.52 32.96 -14.79
C MET A 219 -24.42 33.72 -13.47
N THR A 220 -25.49 33.62 -12.68
CA THR A 220 -25.57 34.22 -11.35
C THR A 220 -24.89 33.29 -10.35
N PHE A 221 -23.70 33.69 -9.91
CA PHE A 221 -22.99 32.98 -8.86
C PHE A 221 -23.53 33.41 -7.50
N SER A 222 -24.33 32.55 -6.88
CA SER A 222 -24.69 32.67 -5.47
C SER A 222 -23.56 32.07 -4.64
N TYR A 223 -22.71 32.92 -4.08
CA TYR A 223 -21.74 32.49 -3.07
C TYR A 223 -22.45 32.49 -1.71
N ILE A 224 -22.81 31.30 -1.24
CA ILE A 224 -23.18 31.13 0.16
C ILE A 224 -21.87 31.04 0.93
N THR A 225 -21.51 32.12 1.61
CA THR A 225 -20.42 32.08 2.59
C THR A 225 -20.80 31.03 3.64
N PRO A 226 -20.05 29.93 3.78
CA PRO A 226 -20.40 28.91 4.75
C PRO A 226 -20.39 29.52 6.16
N GLU A 227 -21.40 29.24 6.95
CA GLU A 227 -21.39 29.58 8.38
C GLU A 227 -20.38 28.65 9.06
N VAL A 228 -19.19 29.17 9.32
CA VAL A 228 -18.07 28.40 9.86
C VAL A 228 -18.20 28.36 11.39
N GLU A 229 -18.76 27.28 11.94
CA GLU A 229 -18.69 26.96 13.38
C GLU A 229 -17.32 26.34 13.77
N HIS A 230 -16.23 26.89 13.23
CA HIS A 230 -14.90 26.53 13.68
C HIS A 230 -14.18 27.81 14.09
N GLU A 231 -13.72 27.82 15.35
CA GLU A 231 -12.83 28.85 15.86
C GLU A 231 -11.72 29.07 14.83
N VAL A 232 -11.59 30.33 14.39
CA VAL A 232 -10.45 30.85 13.65
C VAL A 232 -9.20 30.21 14.22
N ILE A 233 -8.37 29.59 13.37
CA ILE A 233 -7.13 28.90 13.75
C ILE A 233 -6.42 29.73 14.81
N THR A 234 -6.56 29.34 16.08
CA THR A 234 -5.82 29.95 17.17
C THR A 234 -4.43 29.37 17.06
N THR A 235 -3.48 30.23 16.70
CA THR A 235 -2.06 29.90 16.77
C THR A 235 -1.77 29.43 18.20
N LEU A 236 -1.22 28.23 18.37
CA LEU A 236 -0.82 27.64 19.67
C LEU A 236 0.32 28.41 20.38
N GLY A 237 0.50 29.70 20.06
CA GLY A 237 1.54 30.59 20.55
C GLY A 237 1.93 31.64 19.52
N ILE A 238 2.55 32.72 20.00
CA ILE A 238 3.10 33.80 19.16
C ILE A 238 4.23 33.22 18.30
N PRO A 239 4.18 33.34 16.95
CA PRO A 239 5.26 32.89 16.09
C PRO A 239 6.58 33.57 16.49
N LYS A 240 7.70 32.83 16.45
CA LYS A 240 9.02 33.32 16.92
C LYS A 240 9.52 34.63 16.27
N PHE A 241 8.89 35.07 15.18
CA PHE A 241 9.21 36.31 14.45
C PHE A 241 8.31 37.50 14.82
N CYS A 242 7.40 37.33 15.77
CA CYS A 242 6.53 38.36 16.33
C CYS A 242 6.70 38.39 17.85
N MET A 243 6.65 39.58 18.44
CA MET A 243 6.75 39.77 19.88
C MET A 243 5.38 39.91 20.55
N SER A 244 4.33 40.16 19.76
CA SER A 244 2.94 40.20 20.22
C SER A 244 1.97 39.79 19.10
N ASP A 245 0.74 39.45 19.47
CA ASP A 245 -0.34 39.13 18.52
C ASP A 245 -0.73 40.34 17.65
N ASP A 246 -0.66 41.55 18.21
CA ASP A 246 -0.96 42.78 17.46
C ASP A 246 0.11 43.05 16.38
N GLU A 247 1.37 42.73 16.67
CA GLU A 247 2.46 42.83 15.68
C GLU A 247 2.27 41.81 14.55
N PHE A 248 1.86 40.57 14.88
CA PHE A 248 1.58 39.54 13.90
C PHE A 248 0.41 39.95 12.98
N LYS A 249 -0.70 40.41 13.55
CA LYS A 249 -1.86 40.89 12.78
C LYS A 249 -1.46 42.03 11.84
N CYS A 250 -0.73 43.03 12.33
CA CYS A 250 -0.28 44.16 11.52
C CYS A 250 0.60 43.71 10.34
N LYS A 251 1.58 42.83 10.58
CA LYS A 251 2.45 42.28 9.52
C LYS A 251 1.67 41.48 8.48
N MET A 252 0.71 40.65 8.90
CA MET A 252 -0.11 39.86 7.99
C MET A 252 -1.05 40.75 7.16
N THR A 253 -1.67 41.77 7.77
CA THR A 253 -2.53 42.71 7.04
C THR A 253 -1.76 43.40 5.91
N VAL A 254 -0.53 43.85 6.16
CA VAL A 254 0.33 44.47 5.13
C VAL A 254 0.67 43.49 4.00
N ALA A 255 0.98 42.23 4.33
CA ALA A 255 1.29 41.23 3.33
C ALA A 255 0.09 40.95 2.42
N TYR A 256 -1.11 40.77 3.00
CA TYR A 256 -2.32 40.50 2.24
C TYR A 256 -2.73 41.68 1.35
N THR A 257 -2.71 42.91 1.87
CA THR A 257 -3.06 44.10 1.06
C THR A 257 -2.08 44.30 -0.10
N SER A 258 -0.78 44.06 0.12
CA SER A 258 0.23 44.11 -0.95
C SER A 258 -0.06 43.09 -2.05
N THR A 259 -0.40 41.85 -1.68
CA THR A 259 -0.74 40.81 -2.67
C THR A 259 -2.04 41.13 -3.41
N GLU A 260 -3.04 41.71 -2.74
CA GLU A 260 -4.28 42.18 -3.39
C GLU A 260 -4.00 43.32 -4.37
N GLU A 261 -3.13 44.27 -4.02
CA GLU A 261 -2.77 45.37 -4.93
C GLU A 261 -1.99 44.88 -6.15
N GLU A 262 -1.04 43.95 -5.98
CA GLU A 262 -0.29 43.37 -7.10
C GLU A 262 -1.19 42.53 -8.02
N THR A 263 -2.06 41.71 -7.45
CA THR A 263 -3.03 40.93 -8.23
C THR A 263 -4.01 41.84 -8.96
N ARG A 264 -4.51 42.90 -8.33
CA ARG A 264 -5.36 43.89 -8.98
C ARG A 264 -4.65 44.61 -10.13
N LYS A 265 -3.39 45.02 -9.96
CA LYS A 265 -2.57 45.61 -11.03
C LYS A 265 -2.31 44.64 -12.19
N TYR A 266 -2.15 43.36 -11.89
CA TYR A 266 -1.96 42.32 -12.91
C TYR A 266 -3.25 42.11 -13.73
N LEU A 267 -4.40 42.07 -13.05
CA LEU A 267 -5.71 41.92 -13.69
C LEU A 267 -6.12 43.15 -14.51
N SER A 268 -5.75 44.36 -14.09
CA SER A 268 -6.08 45.60 -14.81
C SER A 268 -5.17 45.91 -16.01
N ARG A 269 -4.10 45.14 -16.22
CA ARG A 269 -3.17 45.29 -17.37
C ARG A 269 -3.55 44.39 -18.56
N LYS A 270 -4.66 43.66 -18.47
CA LYS A 270 -5.17 42.75 -19.48
C LYS A 270 -6.49 43.26 -20.03
#